data_AF-A0A5P8E725-F1
#
_entry.id   AF-A0A5P8E725-F1
#
_cell.length_a   1.000
_cell.length_b   1.000
_cell.length_c   1.000
_cell.angle_alpha   90.00
_cell.angle_beta   90.00
_cell.angle_gamma   90.00
#
_symmetry.space_group_name_H-M   'P 1'
#
loop_
_entity.id
_entity.type
_entity.pdbx_description
1 polymer ?
#
loop_
_entity_poly.entity_id
_entity_poly.type
_entity_poly.pdbx_seq_one_letter_code
_entity_poly.pdbx_strand_id
1 'polypeptide(L)'
;MKALQCEMCGSQDLVKNEGVFVCQSCGTKYSVEEAKKMMVEGTVDVKGTVKVDKSNEVEKLLKLAKTSVESLNGEEGYNYANRVLEIDPENSQAWYLRMKAVGQTAILKDLKVLEVVKAGTNAIKYSNNELSKDVYTYFLIKCLNDLKFLMKHISDTDAIKRLYEANIRVNAFKATEKTLAADKISNIIMEQASLVLHLRKIVPNKLVSENPDISKIVGEVAKQWVYYTNALNARFNVMGTKLNDATVEKYRKILAEIKQGLPEDAQDVISNEEISNPSSGPCYVATAVYGSYDCPQVWTLRRFRDYTLAESWLGSLFIKIYYSISPTLVHWFGNTSWFKTIWRSLLDKLVNTLNERGVENTPYQDRKF
;
A
#
# COMPACT_ATOMS: atom_id res chain seq x y z
N MET A 1 42.26 -12.31 -43.69
CA MET A 1 42.69 -13.60 -44.26
C MET A 1 43.78 -14.17 -43.37
N LYS A 2 43.72 -15.45 -43.01
CA LYS A 2 44.77 -16.09 -42.20
C LYS A 2 46.07 -16.15 -43.01
N ALA A 3 47.19 -15.75 -42.41
CA ALA A 3 48.50 -15.80 -43.06
C ALA A 3 49.00 -17.25 -43.11
N LEU A 4 49.48 -17.68 -44.27
CA LEU A 4 50.19 -18.96 -44.42
C LEU A 4 51.56 -18.82 -43.75
N GLN A 5 51.94 -19.78 -42.90
CA GLN A 5 53.25 -19.81 -42.27
C GLN A 5 53.96 -21.11 -42.62
N CYS A 6 55.21 -21.02 -43.09
CA CYS A 6 56.02 -22.16 -43.43
C CYS A 6 56.39 -22.94 -42.16
N GLU A 7 56.00 -24.21 -42.08
CA GLU A 7 56.30 -25.10 -40.95
C GLU A 7 57.81 -25.36 -40.76
N MET A 8 58.63 -25.19 -41.80
CA MET A 8 60.07 -25.48 -41.75
C MET A 8 60.91 -24.34 -41.18
N CYS A 9 60.50 -23.08 -41.41
CA CYS A 9 61.30 -21.92 -41.01
C CYS A 9 60.50 -20.79 -40.34
N GLY A 10 59.17 -20.92 -40.23
CA GLY A 10 58.29 -19.93 -39.64
C GLY A 10 58.05 -18.69 -40.51
N SER A 11 58.59 -18.61 -41.73
CA SER A 11 58.36 -17.47 -42.63
C SER A 11 56.91 -17.43 -43.13
N GLN A 12 56.35 -16.23 -43.27
CA GLN A 12 55.02 -16.01 -43.85
C GLN A 12 55.06 -15.64 -45.34
N ASP A 13 56.26 -15.59 -45.92
CA ASP A 13 56.48 -15.21 -47.32
C ASP A 13 56.39 -16.45 -48.23
N LEU A 14 55.16 -16.88 -48.50
CA LEU A 14 54.87 -17.98 -49.43
C LEU A 14 54.18 -17.46 -50.69
N VAL A 15 54.79 -17.72 -51.85
CA VAL A 15 54.29 -17.28 -53.16
C VAL A 15 53.83 -18.49 -53.95
N LYS A 16 52.67 -18.37 -54.62
CA LYS A 16 52.14 -19.43 -55.48
C LYS A 16 52.86 -19.41 -56.83
N ASN A 17 53.53 -20.50 -57.18
CA ASN A 17 54.19 -20.67 -58.47
C ASN A 17 53.85 -22.06 -59.05
N GLU A 18 53.41 -22.14 -60.30
CA GLU A 18 53.10 -23.39 -61.02
C GLU A 18 52.21 -24.40 -60.24
N GLY A 19 51.24 -23.89 -59.47
CA GLY A 19 50.29 -24.75 -58.74
C GLY A 19 50.76 -25.23 -57.36
N VAL A 20 51.95 -24.83 -56.90
CA VAL A 20 52.45 -25.05 -55.54
C VAL A 20 52.77 -23.72 -54.86
N PHE A 21 52.74 -23.68 -53.53
CA PHE A 21 53.22 -22.54 -52.73
C PHE A 21 54.68 -22.76 -52.36
N VAL A 22 55.52 -21.76 -52.58
CA VAL A 22 56.96 -21.83 -52.30
C VAL A 22 57.33 -20.77 -51.27
N CYS A 23 57.91 -21.21 -50.16
CA CYS A 23 58.46 -20.32 -49.15
C CYS A 23 59.71 -19.62 -49.68
N GLN A 24 59.71 -18.30 -49.73
CA GLN A 24 60.82 -17.51 -50.28
C GLN A 24 62.06 -17.53 -49.38
N SER A 25 61.90 -17.82 -48.08
CA SER A 25 63.02 -17.84 -47.12
C SER A 25 63.82 -19.14 -47.10
N CYS A 26 63.17 -20.31 -47.28
CA CYS A 26 63.84 -21.62 -47.17
C CYS A 26 63.63 -22.54 -48.39
N GLY A 27 62.82 -22.12 -49.37
CA GLY A 27 62.56 -22.88 -50.59
C GLY A 27 61.60 -24.07 -50.45
N THR A 28 61.05 -24.32 -49.26
CA THR A 28 60.08 -25.41 -49.03
C THR A 28 58.84 -25.19 -49.90
N LYS A 29 58.38 -26.26 -50.55
CA LYS A 29 57.22 -26.27 -51.45
C LYS A 29 56.06 -26.99 -50.79
N TYR A 30 54.87 -26.43 -50.93
CA TYR A 30 53.61 -26.96 -50.42
C TYR A 30 52.61 -27.09 -51.57
N SER A 31 51.93 -28.22 -51.65
CA SER A 31 50.74 -28.34 -52.49
C SER A 31 49.63 -27.39 -52.02
N VAL A 32 48.64 -27.14 -52.88
CA VAL A 32 47.47 -26.31 -52.51
C VAL A 32 46.71 -26.89 -51.32
N GLU A 33 46.61 -28.21 -51.21
CA GLU A 33 45.91 -28.87 -50.10
C GLU A 33 46.71 -28.80 -48.78
N GLU A 34 48.04 -28.90 -48.84
CA GLU A 34 48.91 -28.69 -47.67
C GLU A 34 48.85 -27.23 -47.19
N ALA A 35 48.88 -26.27 -48.12
CA ALA A 35 48.70 -24.87 -47.81
C ALA A 35 47.36 -24.59 -47.11
N LYS A 36 46.26 -25.19 -47.59
CA LYS A 36 44.94 -25.04 -46.92
C LYS A 36 44.93 -25.57 -45.49
N LYS A 37 45.62 -26.68 -45.20
CA LYS A 37 45.71 -27.23 -43.84
C LYS A 37 46.47 -26.30 -42.89
N MET A 38 47.54 -25.66 -43.38
CA MET A 38 48.32 -24.67 -42.62
C MET A 38 47.53 -23.39 -42.32
N MET A 39 46.40 -23.13 -43.00
CA MET A 39 45.50 -22.01 -42.68
C MET A 39 44.55 -22.32 -41.51
N VAL A 40 44.57 -23.50 -40.88
CA VAL A 40 43.55 -23.86 -39.89
C VAL A 40 43.97 -23.49 -38.46
N GLU A 41 45.24 -23.65 -38.10
CA GLU A 41 45.72 -23.54 -36.72
C GLU A 41 46.61 -22.31 -36.51
N GLY A 42 45.96 -21.19 -36.22
CA GLY A 42 46.63 -20.01 -35.67
C GLY A 42 45.69 -19.37 -34.64
N THR A 43 46.12 -19.30 -33.38
CA THR A 43 45.45 -18.47 -32.38
C THR A 43 45.48 -17.02 -32.87
N VAL A 44 44.30 -16.46 -33.14
CA VAL A 44 44.17 -15.05 -33.50
C VAL A 44 44.39 -14.25 -32.23
N ASP A 45 45.54 -13.59 -32.12
CA ASP A 45 45.84 -12.66 -31.03
C ASP A 45 44.93 -11.44 -31.21
N VAL A 46 43.77 -11.43 -30.54
CA VAL A 46 42.81 -10.32 -30.60
C VAL A 46 43.37 -9.18 -29.76
N LYS A 47 44.28 -8.40 -30.33
CA LYS A 47 44.67 -7.08 -29.80
C LYS A 47 43.55 -6.08 -30.08
N GLY A 48 42.50 -6.15 -29.26
CA GLY A 48 41.38 -5.22 -29.25
C GLY A 48 40.37 -5.61 -28.17
N THR A 49 39.79 -4.64 -27.48
CA THR A 49 38.66 -4.89 -26.59
C THR A 49 37.46 -5.32 -27.42
N VAL A 50 37.14 -6.62 -27.38
CA VAL A 50 35.90 -7.14 -27.99
C VAL A 50 34.73 -6.60 -27.17
N LYS A 51 34.08 -5.55 -27.64
CA LYS A 51 32.79 -5.11 -27.09
C LYS A 51 31.73 -6.09 -27.58
N VAL A 52 31.25 -6.96 -26.69
CA VAL A 52 30.10 -7.81 -26.98
C VAL A 52 28.86 -6.93 -27.02
N ASP A 53 28.25 -6.78 -28.19
CA ASP A 53 26.97 -6.11 -28.34
C ASP A 53 25.85 -6.99 -27.77
N LYS A 54 25.24 -6.52 -26.69
CA LYS A 54 24.13 -7.20 -26.00
C LYS A 54 22.76 -6.56 -26.28
N SER A 55 22.65 -5.67 -27.26
CA SER A 55 21.42 -4.91 -27.53
C SER A 55 20.21 -5.83 -27.82
N ASN A 56 20.42 -6.89 -28.61
CA ASN A 56 19.37 -7.89 -28.91
C ASN A 56 18.93 -8.67 -27.65
N GLU A 57 19.85 -8.90 -26.71
CA GLU A 57 19.53 -9.59 -25.45
C GLU A 57 18.66 -8.70 -24.56
N VAL A 58 19.02 -7.41 -24.45
CA VAL A 58 18.25 -6.40 -23.71
C VAL A 58 16.81 -6.32 -24.23
N GLU A 59 16.61 -6.22 -25.55
CA GLU A 59 15.27 -6.14 -26.15
C GLU A 59 14.41 -7.37 -25.83
N LYS A 60 15.00 -8.57 -25.97
CA LYS A 60 14.31 -9.84 -25.66
C LYS A 60 13.92 -9.91 -24.18
N LEU A 61 14.83 -9.55 -23.27
CA LEU A 61 14.57 -9.55 -21.83
C LEU A 61 13.51 -8.53 -21.43
N LEU A 62 13.52 -7.33 -22.00
CA LEU A 62 12.48 -6.32 -21.78
C LEU A 62 11.10 -6.82 -22.21
N LYS A 63 11.00 -7.52 -23.35
CA LYS A 63 9.75 -8.13 -23.82
C LYS A 63 9.23 -9.21 -22.86
N LEU A 64 10.12 -10.05 -22.33
CA LEU A 64 9.78 -11.06 -21.33
C LEU A 64 9.32 -10.40 -20.02
N ALA A 65 10.07 -9.42 -19.51
CA ALA A 65 9.71 -8.66 -18.32
C ALA A 65 8.32 -8.01 -18.46
N LYS A 66 8.06 -7.36 -19.60
CA LYS A 66 6.76 -6.74 -19.91
C LYS A 66 5.63 -7.77 -19.91
N THR A 67 5.80 -8.88 -20.63
CA THR A 67 4.79 -9.94 -20.73
C THR A 67 4.48 -10.56 -19.35
N SER A 68 5.50 -10.80 -18.53
CA SER A 68 5.33 -11.31 -17.17
C SER A 68 4.56 -10.33 -16.28
N VAL A 69 4.91 -9.04 -16.31
CA VAL A 69 4.19 -7.99 -15.56
C VAL A 69 2.74 -7.86 -16.01
N GLU A 70 2.47 -7.91 -17.32
CA GLU A 70 1.11 -7.87 -17.88
C GLU A 70 0.28 -9.10 -17.49
N SER A 71 0.94 -10.24 -17.31
CA SER A 71 0.32 -11.49 -16.85
C SER A 71 0.27 -11.62 -15.33
N LEU A 72 0.55 -10.53 -14.59
CA LEU A 72 0.62 -10.48 -13.11
C LEU A 72 1.62 -11.46 -12.47
N ASN A 73 2.61 -11.92 -13.23
CA ASN A 73 3.73 -12.69 -12.71
C ASN A 73 4.88 -11.75 -12.30
N GLY A 74 4.71 -11.13 -11.13
CA GLY A 74 5.64 -10.14 -10.59
C GLY A 74 7.04 -10.67 -10.32
N GLU A 75 7.17 -11.94 -9.92
CA GLU A 75 8.47 -12.56 -9.63
C GLU A 75 9.31 -12.73 -10.91
N GLU A 76 8.73 -13.33 -11.97
CA GLU A 76 9.39 -13.44 -13.26
C GLU A 76 9.68 -12.06 -13.88
N GLY A 77 8.71 -11.14 -13.81
CA GLY A 77 8.88 -9.77 -14.29
C GLY A 77 10.06 -9.06 -13.63
N TYR A 78 10.22 -9.26 -12.32
CA TYR A 78 11.33 -8.73 -11.54
C TYR A 78 12.67 -9.33 -11.97
N ASN A 79 12.72 -10.65 -12.14
CA ASN A 79 13.92 -11.37 -12.55
C ASN A 79 14.40 -10.94 -13.95
N TYR A 80 13.50 -10.86 -14.94
CA TYR A 80 13.86 -10.39 -16.28
C TYR A 80 14.32 -8.93 -16.28
N ALA A 81 13.64 -8.05 -15.53
CA ALA A 81 14.06 -6.65 -15.42
C ALA A 81 15.47 -6.51 -14.80
N ASN A 82 15.80 -7.31 -13.78
CA ASN A 82 17.13 -7.29 -13.18
C ASN A 82 18.23 -7.75 -14.14
N ARG A 83 17.96 -8.77 -14.95
CA ARG A 83 18.91 -9.22 -15.98
C ARG A 83 19.19 -8.15 -17.03
N VAL A 84 18.20 -7.30 -17.35
CA VAL A 84 18.45 -6.11 -18.18
C VAL A 84 19.38 -5.14 -17.43
N LEU A 85 19.10 -4.86 -16.16
CA LEU A 85 19.88 -3.94 -15.34
C LEU A 85 21.31 -4.41 -15.05
N GLU A 86 21.59 -5.71 -15.12
CA GLU A 86 22.94 -6.26 -15.09
C GLU A 86 23.74 -5.94 -16.36
N ILE A 87 23.06 -5.78 -17.50
CA ILE A 87 23.68 -5.44 -18.79
C ILE A 87 23.75 -3.91 -18.96
N ASP A 88 22.66 -3.23 -18.65
CA ASP A 88 22.46 -1.79 -18.78
C ASP A 88 21.80 -1.23 -17.49
N PRO A 89 22.61 -0.82 -16.49
CA PRO A 89 22.11 -0.32 -15.21
C PRO A 89 21.28 0.96 -15.30
N GLU A 90 21.39 1.69 -16.41
CA GLU A 90 20.68 2.95 -16.67
C GLU A 90 19.46 2.72 -17.57
N ASN A 91 19.06 1.46 -17.83
CA ASN A 91 17.90 1.18 -18.64
C ASN A 91 16.59 1.64 -17.95
N SER A 92 16.04 2.76 -18.39
CA SER A 92 14.85 3.37 -17.79
C SER A 92 13.61 2.46 -17.87
N GLN A 93 13.44 1.76 -18.98
CA GLN A 93 12.32 0.84 -19.18
C GLN A 93 12.42 -0.40 -18.27
N ALA A 94 13.63 -0.92 -18.06
CA ALA A 94 13.84 -2.02 -17.09
C ALA A 94 13.51 -1.58 -15.67
N TRP A 95 13.92 -0.37 -15.26
CA TRP A 95 13.53 0.20 -13.97
C TRP A 95 12.02 0.37 -13.83
N TYR A 96 11.33 0.82 -14.88
CA TYR A 96 9.87 0.96 -14.90
C TYR A 96 9.16 -0.40 -14.79
N LEU A 97 9.63 -1.42 -15.51
CA LEU A 97 9.09 -2.77 -15.40
C LEU A 97 9.37 -3.39 -14.03
N ARG A 98 10.57 -3.19 -13.49
CA ARG A 98 10.94 -3.62 -12.13
C ARG A 98 10.01 -3.00 -11.08
N MET A 99 9.72 -1.70 -11.18
CA MET A 99 8.78 -1.01 -10.29
C MET A 99 7.40 -1.68 -10.28
N LYS A 100 6.84 -1.99 -11.45
CA LYS A 100 5.54 -2.65 -11.58
C LYS A 100 5.59 -4.08 -11.02
N ALA A 101 6.62 -4.83 -11.39
CA ALA A 101 6.83 -6.21 -10.97
C ALA A 101 6.95 -6.36 -9.44
N VAL A 102 7.79 -5.52 -8.81
CA VAL A 102 7.93 -5.48 -7.35
C VAL A 102 6.60 -5.20 -6.67
N GLY A 103 5.82 -4.25 -7.18
CA GLY A 103 4.51 -3.92 -6.60
C GLY A 103 3.52 -5.09 -6.63
N GLN A 104 3.65 -6.03 -7.57
CA GLN A 104 2.83 -7.25 -7.65
C GLN A 104 3.23 -8.33 -6.63
N THR A 105 4.39 -8.20 -5.99
CA THR A 105 4.85 -9.13 -4.94
C THR A 105 4.52 -8.64 -3.52
N ALA A 106 3.71 -7.58 -3.41
CA ALA A 106 3.30 -6.98 -2.16
C ALA A 106 2.46 -7.94 -1.30
N ILE A 107 2.71 -7.92 0.00
CA ILE A 107 1.97 -8.66 1.02
C ILE A 107 1.70 -7.76 2.23
N LEU A 108 0.80 -8.15 3.12
CA LEU A 108 0.41 -7.29 4.27
C LEU A 108 1.59 -6.84 5.14
N LYS A 109 2.62 -7.68 5.32
CA LYS A 109 3.81 -7.32 6.12
C LYS A 109 4.83 -6.46 5.35
N ASP A 110 4.72 -6.40 4.03
CA ASP A 110 5.66 -5.71 3.15
C ASP A 110 4.96 -5.35 1.84
N LEU A 111 4.40 -4.14 1.79
CA LEU A 111 3.73 -3.62 0.60
C LEU A 111 4.71 -3.19 -0.51
N LYS A 112 6.01 -3.40 -0.30
CA LYS A 112 7.10 -3.09 -1.24
C LYS A 112 7.23 -1.61 -1.60
N VAL A 113 6.67 -0.70 -0.79
CA VAL A 113 6.58 0.73 -1.13
C VAL A 113 7.95 1.35 -1.40
N LEU A 114 8.93 1.10 -0.53
CA LEU A 114 10.26 1.70 -0.67
C LEU A 114 10.99 1.22 -1.93
N GLU A 115 10.86 -0.06 -2.26
CA GLU A 115 11.48 -0.62 -3.45
C GLU A 115 10.77 -0.14 -4.74
N VAL A 116 9.43 -0.05 -4.72
CA VAL A 116 8.66 0.59 -5.79
C VAL A 116 9.10 2.03 -6.02
N VAL A 117 9.22 2.81 -4.94
CA VAL A 117 9.67 4.20 -5.02
C VAL A 117 11.08 4.28 -5.61
N LYS A 118 12.01 3.43 -5.15
CA LYS A 118 13.38 3.41 -5.65
C LYS A 118 13.44 3.06 -7.14
N ALA A 119 12.71 2.05 -7.58
CA ALA A 119 12.68 1.64 -8.97
C ALA A 119 12.03 2.71 -9.87
N GLY A 120 10.90 3.29 -9.44
CA GLY A 120 10.23 4.36 -10.19
C GLY A 120 11.06 5.63 -10.30
N THR A 121 11.73 6.06 -9.22
CA THR A 121 12.62 7.23 -9.24
C THR A 121 13.83 7.03 -10.16
N ASN A 122 14.40 5.82 -10.20
CA ASN A 122 15.42 5.47 -11.18
C ASN A 122 14.87 5.50 -12.63
N ALA A 123 13.67 4.98 -12.87
CA ALA A 123 13.04 5.02 -14.18
C ALA A 123 12.85 6.46 -14.68
N ILE A 124 12.40 7.37 -13.80
CA ILE A 124 12.29 8.81 -14.10
C ILE A 124 13.66 9.41 -14.44
N LYS A 125 14.65 9.17 -13.57
CA LYS A 125 16.00 9.71 -13.72
C LYS A 125 16.60 9.31 -15.06
N TYR A 126 16.62 8.02 -15.38
CA TYR A 126 17.30 7.52 -16.57
C TYR A 126 16.49 7.68 -17.87
N SER A 127 15.20 8.03 -17.78
CA SER A 127 14.40 8.45 -18.94
C SER A 127 14.45 9.95 -19.18
N ASN A 128 15.30 10.71 -18.46
CA ASN A 128 15.31 12.17 -18.52
C ASN A 128 13.91 12.80 -18.32
N ASN A 129 13.13 12.22 -17.39
CA ASN A 129 11.75 12.59 -17.07
C ASN A 129 10.65 12.16 -18.08
N GLU A 130 10.97 11.45 -19.16
CA GLU A 130 9.94 10.98 -20.11
C GLU A 130 8.92 10.04 -19.46
N LEU A 131 9.35 9.20 -18.50
CA LEU A 131 8.47 8.27 -17.78
C LEU A 131 7.80 8.86 -16.52
N SER A 132 8.00 10.15 -16.22
CA SER A 132 7.51 10.79 -14.99
C SER A 132 6.01 10.62 -14.79
N LYS A 133 5.22 10.92 -15.82
CA LYS A 133 3.75 10.84 -15.73
C LYS A 133 3.29 9.41 -15.41
N ASP A 134 3.85 8.42 -16.09
CA ASP A 134 3.47 7.01 -15.91
C ASP A 134 3.87 6.48 -14.53
N VAL A 135 5.07 6.81 -14.07
CA VAL A 135 5.56 6.44 -12.74
C VAL A 135 4.71 7.07 -11.64
N TYR A 136 4.44 8.37 -11.71
CA TYR A 136 3.62 9.05 -10.71
C TYR A 136 2.17 8.57 -10.71
N THR A 137 1.60 8.30 -11.89
CA THR A 137 0.28 7.69 -12.00
C THR A 137 0.25 6.31 -11.32
N TYR A 138 1.27 5.48 -11.55
CA TYR A 138 1.40 4.19 -10.88
C TYR A 138 1.52 4.33 -9.35
N PHE A 139 2.34 5.28 -8.86
CA PHE A 139 2.47 5.54 -7.43
C PHE A 139 1.14 5.88 -6.78
N LEU A 140 0.33 6.76 -7.39
CA LEU A 140 -0.96 7.15 -6.84
C LEU A 140 -1.98 5.99 -6.87
N ILE A 141 -2.04 5.23 -7.97
CA ILE A 141 -2.91 4.04 -8.07
C ILE A 141 -2.51 3.00 -7.02
N LYS A 142 -1.21 2.74 -6.85
CA LYS A 142 -0.74 1.82 -5.81
C LYS A 142 -1.08 2.35 -4.42
N CYS A 143 -0.89 3.65 -4.16
CA CYS A 143 -1.26 4.28 -2.89
C CYS A 143 -2.74 4.03 -2.56
N LEU A 144 -3.64 4.29 -3.52
CA LEU A 144 -5.07 4.04 -3.38
C LEU A 144 -5.39 2.56 -3.09
N ASN A 145 -4.81 1.65 -3.86
CA ASN A 145 -5.08 0.21 -3.74
C ASN A 145 -4.52 -0.38 -2.45
N ASP A 146 -3.33 0.03 -2.03
CA ASP A 146 -2.72 -0.38 -0.77
C ASP A 146 -3.55 0.12 0.42
N LEU A 147 -4.03 1.36 0.41
CA LEU A 147 -4.93 1.86 1.45
C LEU A 147 -6.26 1.08 1.50
N LYS A 148 -6.83 0.71 0.35
CA LYS A 148 -8.02 -0.17 0.29
C LYS A 148 -7.74 -1.55 0.88
N PHE A 149 -6.59 -2.12 0.53
CA PHE A 149 -6.15 -3.42 1.04
C PHE A 149 -5.99 -3.38 2.56
N LEU A 150 -5.29 -2.37 3.10
CA LEU A 150 -5.13 -2.16 4.53
C LEU A 150 -6.48 -1.93 5.24
N MET A 151 -7.38 -1.13 4.66
CA MET A 151 -8.72 -0.91 5.19
C MET A 151 -9.53 -2.21 5.27
N LYS A 152 -9.45 -3.05 4.23
CA LYS A 152 -10.13 -4.36 4.24
C LYS A 152 -9.66 -5.22 5.41
N HIS A 153 -8.34 -5.28 5.65
CA HIS A 153 -7.78 -6.07 6.75
C HIS A 153 -8.07 -5.48 8.14
N ILE A 154 -8.04 -4.15 8.30
CA ILE A 154 -8.31 -3.54 9.61
C ILE A 154 -9.79 -3.68 10.00
N SER A 155 -10.69 -3.72 9.00
CA SER A 155 -12.13 -3.89 9.17
C SER A 155 -12.53 -5.32 9.55
N ASP A 156 -11.66 -6.31 9.37
CA ASP A 156 -11.89 -7.66 9.88
C ASP A 156 -11.67 -7.69 11.41
N THR A 157 -12.78 -7.60 12.14
CA THR A 157 -12.76 -7.45 13.60
C THR A 157 -13.20 -8.70 14.36
N ASP A 158 -13.54 -9.79 13.68
CA ASP A 158 -14.15 -10.96 14.31
C ASP A 158 -13.23 -11.64 15.32
N ALA A 159 -11.97 -11.83 14.95
CA ALA A 159 -10.98 -12.46 15.82
C ALA A 159 -10.68 -11.57 17.04
N ILE A 160 -10.52 -10.25 16.84
CA ILE A 160 -10.18 -9.33 17.92
C ILE A 160 -11.38 -9.12 18.86
N LYS A 161 -12.61 -9.14 18.33
CA LYS A 161 -13.84 -9.10 19.12
C LYS A 161 -13.95 -10.32 20.04
N ARG A 162 -13.74 -11.53 19.51
CA ARG A 162 -13.73 -12.76 20.32
C ARG A 162 -12.65 -12.73 21.41
N LEU A 163 -11.47 -12.23 21.07
CA LEU A 163 -10.38 -12.08 22.03
C LEU A 163 -10.73 -11.07 23.13
N TYR A 164 -11.33 -9.93 22.78
CA TYR A 164 -11.81 -8.94 23.73
C TYR A 164 -12.86 -9.53 24.68
N GLU A 165 -13.86 -10.23 24.16
CA GLU A 165 -14.88 -10.91 24.95
C GLU A 165 -14.29 -11.95 25.91
N ALA A 166 -13.29 -12.72 25.46
CA ALA A 166 -12.57 -13.66 26.31
C ALA A 166 -11.80 -12.94 27.43
N ASN A 167 -11.12 -11.84 27.09
CA ASN A 167 -10.39 -11.03 28.06
C ASN A 167 -11.32 -10.35 29.08
N ILE A 168 -12.54 -9.95 28.69
CA ILE A 168 -13.57 -9.47 29.62
C ILE A 168 -13.91 -10.53 30.67
N ARG A 169 -14.11 -11.78 30.24
CA ARG A 169 -14.43 -12.90 31.14
C ARG A 169 -13.32 -13.19 32.15
N VAL A 170 -12.07 -12.99 31.75
CA VAL A 170 -10.90 -13.18 32.63
C VAL A 170 -10.72 -11.99 33.57
N ASN A 171 -10.69 -10.77 33.04
CA ASN A 171 -10.55 -9.53 33.81
C ASN A 171 -11.01 -8.33 32.98
N ALA A 172 -12.25 -7.87 33.22
CA ALA A 172 -12.86 -6.74 32.53
C ALA A 172 -12.02 -5.45 32.60
N PHE A 173 -11.39 -5.14 33.74
CA PHE A 173 -10.59 -3.93 33.92
C PHE A 173 -9.30 -3.92 33.10
N LYS A 174 -8.77 -5.11 32.75
CA LYS A 174 -7.57 -5.25 31.91
C LYS A 174 -7.88 -5.70 30.49
N ALA A 175 -9.15 -5.82 30.12
CA ALA A 175 -9.54 -6.45 28.86
C ALA A 175 -9.07 -5.65 27.64
N THR A 176 -9.24 -4.33 27.67
CA THR A 176 -8.81 -3.43 26.60
C THR A 176 -7.29 -3.45 26.46
N GLU A 177 -6.55 -3.26 27.55
CA GLU A 177 -5.08 -3.29 27.56
C GLU A 177 -4.51 -4.60 26.98
N LYS A 178 -5.01 -5.75 27.46
CA LYS A 178 -4.56 -7.07 26.99
C LYS A 178 -4.89 -7.32 25.53
N THR A 179 -6.05 -6.86 25.08
CA THR A 179 -6.48 -7.08 23.70
C THR A 179 -5.67 -6.20 22.74
N LEU A 180 -5.44 -4.94 23.09
CA LEU A 180 -4.56 -4.04 22.33
C LEU A 180 -3.14 -4.60 22.21
N ALA A 181 -2.58 -5.11 23.31
CA ALA A 181 -1.24 -5.73 23.31
C ALA A 181 -1.16 -6.96 22.40
N ALA A 182 -2.26 -7.67 22.19
CA ALA A 182 -2.34 -8.84 21.33
C ALA A 182 -2.65 -8.50 19.85
N ASP A 183 -3.14 -7.30 19.54
CA ASP A 183 -3.56 -6.89 18.20
C ASP A 183 -2.36 -6.52 17.30
N LYS A 184 -1.58 -7.53 16.93
CA LYS A 184 -0.40 -7.34 16.06
C LYS A 184 -0.79 -6.85 14.66
N ILE A 185 -2.00 -7.18 14.20
CA ILE A 185 -2.48 -6.82 12.87
C ILE A 185 -2.65 -5.31 12.75
N SER A 186 -3.24 -4.64 13.76
CA SER A 186 -3.38 -3.18 13.72
C SER A 186 -2.03 -2.48 13.65
N ASN A 187 -1.03 -2.96 14.41
CA ASN A 187 0.31 -2.38 14.42
C ASN A 187 0.99 -2.49 13.04
N ILE A 188 0.96 -3.68 12.43
CA ILE A 188 1.50 -3.90 11.07
C ILE A 188 0.79 -2.98 10.07
N ILE A 189 -0.54 -2.90 10.14
CA ILE A 189 -1.33 -2.07 9.23
C ILE A 189 -1.00 -0.58 9.39
N MET A 190 -0.85 -0.08 10.61
CA MET A 190 -0.51 1.32 10.87
C MET A 190 0.90 1.66 10.38
N GLU A 191 1.85 0.75 10.55
CA GLU A 191 3.22 0.90 10.03
C GLU A 191 3.20 0.95 8.50
N GLN A 192 2.54 -0.01 7.86
CA GLN A 192 2.44 -0.04 6.40
C GLN A 192 1.70 1.17 5.83
N ALA A 193 0.62 1.63 6.48
CA ALA A 193 -0.10 2.83 6.04
C ALA A 193 0.82 4.08 6.02
N SER A 194 1.74 4.19 6.98
CA SER A 194 2.71 5.29 7.00
C SER A 194 3.67 5.24 5.81
N LEU A 195 4.09 4.05 5.38
CA LEU A 195 4.94 3.85 4.22
C LEU A 195 4.18 4.17 2.92
N VAL A 196 2.95 3.70 2.79
CA VAL A 196 2.10 3.89 1.60
C VAL A 196 1.97 5.37 1.22
N LEU A 197 1.86 6.27 2.21
CA LEU A 197 1.78 7.71 1.97
C LEU A 197 3.02 8.31 1.29
N HIS A 198 4.17 7.62 1.34
CA HIS A 198 5.38 8.04 0.64
C HIS A 198 5.17 8.09 -0.89
N LEU A 199 4.33 7.19 -1.43
CA LEU A 199 3.97 7.16 -2.85
C LEU A 199 3.30 8.47 -3.28
N ARG A 200 2.36 8.99 -2.48
CA ARG A 200 1.72 10.29 -2.74
C ARG A 200 2.68 11.44 -2.52
N LYS A 201 3.50 11.39 -1.46
CA LYS A 201 4.42 12.47 -1.07
C LYS A 201 5.46 12.81 -2.14
N ILE A 202 5.89 11.81 -2.92
CA ILE A 202 6.88 12.01 -3.99
C ILE A 202 6.27 12.68 -5.23
N VAL A 203 4.95 12.59 -5.44
CA VAL A 203 4.30 13.17 -6.61
C VAL A 203 4.29 14.71 -6.49
N PRO A 204 4.86 15.44 -7.48
CA PRO A 204 4.91 16.89 -7.42
C PRO A 204 3.52 17.53 -7.41
N ASN A 205 3.25 18.43 -6.46
CA ASN A 205 1.96 19.12 -6.36
C ASN A 205 1.61 19.92 -7.63
N LYS A 206 2.63 20.46 -8.32
CA LYS A 206 2.46 21.14 -9.61
C LYS A 206 1.85 20.21 -10.68
N LEU A 207 2.29 18.94 -10.71
CA LEU A 207 1.74 17.94 -11.62
C LEU A 207 0.28 17.61 -11.26
N VAL A 208 -0.05 17.58 -9.97
CA VAL A 208 -1.43 17.38 -9.50
C VAL A 208 -2.33 18.52 -9.98
N SER A 209 -1.89 19.78 -9.85
CA SER A 209 -2.68 20.94 -10.25
C SER A 209 -2.86 21.08 -11.77
N GLU A 210 -1.87 20.63 -12.56
CA GLU A 210 -1.87 20.80 -14.01
C GLU A 210 -2.52 19.62 -14.76
N ASN A 211 -2.74 18.48 -14.09
CA ASN A 211 -3.25 17.27 -14.73
C ASN A 211 -4.56 16.77 -14.09
N PRO A 212 -5.72 16.91 -14.78
CA PRO A 212 -7.02 16.52 -14.23
C PRO A 212 -7.14 15.04 -13.83
N ASP A 213 -6.52 14.12 -14.57
CA ASP A 213 -6.56 12.69 -14.26
C ASP A 213 -5.79 12.39 -12.97
N ILE A 214 -4.61 12.97 -12.82
CA ILE A 214 -3.79 12.84 -11.61
C ILE A 214 -4.49 13.49 -10.42
N SER A 215 -5.07 14.68 -10.60
CA SER A 215 -5.88 15.37 -9.59
C SER A 215 -7.02 14.48 -9.10
N LYS A 216 -7.77 13.85 -10.01
CA LYS A 216 -8.83 12.91 -9.67
C LYS A 216 -8.32 11.74 -8.82
N ILE A 217 -7.19 11.13 -9.18
CA ILE A 217 -6.63 10.02 -8.41
C ILE A 217 -6.20 10.49 -7.01
N VAL A 218 -5.60 11.69 -6.88
CA VAL A 218 -5.24 12.27 -5.57
C VAL A 218 -6.48 12.49 -4.70
N GLY A 219 -7.58 12.99 -5.28
CA GLY A 219 -8.87 13.10 -4.59
C GLY A 219 -9.38 11.76 -4.07
N GLU A 220 -9.28 10.70 -4.87
CA GLU A 220 -9.64 9.34 -4.44
C GLU A 220 -8.71 8.79 -3.34
N VAL A 221 -7.41 9.10 -3.38
CA VAL A 221 -6.47 8.78 -2.30
C VAL A 221 -6.87 9.49 -0.99
N ALA A 222 -7.24 10.76 -1.06
CA ALA A 222 -7.71 11.52 0.10
C ALA A 222 -8.98 10.92 0.72
N LYS A 223 -10.00 10.59 -0.10
CA LYS A 223 -11.21 9.90 0.37
C LYS A 223 -10.87 8.55 1.01
N GLN A 224 -9.98 7.79 0.37
CA GLN A 224 -9.61 6.48 0.88
C GLN A 224 -8.84 6.55 2.19
N TRP A 225 -8.05 7.60 2.42
CA TRP A 225 -7.42 7.86 3.70
C TRP A 225 -8.44 8.10 4.82
N VAL A 226 -9.51 8.87 4.55
CA VAL A 226 -10.63 9.05 5.49
C VAL A 226 -11.28 7.70 5.81
N TYR A 227 -11.59 6.89 4.81
CA TYR A 227 -12.18 5.55 5.04
C TYR A 227 -11.26 4.63 5.86
N TYR A 228 -9.97 4.62 5.55
CA TYR A 228 -8.98 3.85 6.30
C TYR A 228 -8.90 4.27 7.78
N THR A 229 -8.81 5.58 8.05
CA THR A 229 -8.69 6.10 9.42
C THR A 229 -9.96 5.85 10.24
N ASN A 230 -11.14 5.97 9.63
CA ASN A 230 -12.42 5.64 10.26
C ASN A 230 -12.56 4.13 10.54
N ALA A 231 -12.11 3.27 9.63
CA ALA A 231 -12.07 1.81 9.85
C ALA A 231 -11.11 1.41 10.97
N LEU A 232 -9.95 2.08 11.06
CA LEU A 232 -9.02 1.90 12.17
C LEU A 232 -9.67 2.31 13.49
N ASN A 233 -10.34 3.47 13.56
CA ASN A 233 -11.05 3.87 14.77
C ASN A 233 -12.17 2.90 15.14
N ALA A 234 -12.94 2.40 14.16
CA ALA A 234 -13.98 1.41 14.37
C ALA A 234 -13.44 0.11 14.99
N ARG A 235 -12.23 -0.32 14.59
CA ARG A 235 -11.55 -1.47 15.23
C ARG A 235 -11.22 -1.18 16.69
N PHE A 236 -10.74 0.01 17.02
CA PHE A 236 -10.47 0.40 18.42
C PHE A 236 -11.75 0.39 19.25
N ASN A 237 -12.88 0.84 18.68
CA ASN A 237 -14.18 0.82 19.32
C ASN A 237 -14.65 -0.59 19.70
N VAL A 238 -14.29 -1.62 18.92
CA VAL A 238 -14.56 -3.04 19.27
C VAL A 238 -13.91 -3.44 20.59
N MET A 239 -12.77 -2.83 20.94
CA MET A 239 -12.03 -3.08 22.18
C MET A 239 -12.41 -2.12 23.31
N GLY A 240 -13.53 -1.39 23.17
CA GLY A 240 -14.03 -0.45 24.17
C GLY A 240 -13.16 0.80 24.34
N THR A 241 -12.36 1.16 23.32
CA THR A 241 -11.51 2.35 23.32
C THR A 241 -11.63 3.09 21.99
N LYS A 242 -10.90 4.18 21.82
CA LYS A 242 -10.86 4.96 20.58
C LYS A 242 -9.43 5.39 20.28
N LEU A 243 -9.20 5.86 19.06
CA LEU A 243 -7.94 6.53 18.75
C LEU A 243 -7.77 7.76 19.64
N ASN A 244 -6.56 8.00 20.14
CA ASN A 244 -6.30 9.22 20.92
C ASN A 244 -6.33 10.46 20.03
N ASP A 245 -6.65 11.61 20.62
CA ASP A 245 -6.89 12.84 19.86
C ASP A 245 -5.63 13.33 19.13
N ALA A 246 -4.44 13.06 19.69
CA ALA A 246 -3.16 13.36 19.03
C ALA A 246 -2.98 12.56 17.72
N THR A 247 -3.44 11.31 17.68
CA THR A 247 -3.39 10.45 16.49
C THR A 247 -4.39 10.93 15.44
N VAL A 248 -5.60 11.30 15.88
CA VAL A 248 -6.64 11.86 15.00
C VAL A 248 -6.15 13.15 14.37
N GLU A 249 -5.54 14.04 15.15
CA GLU A 249 -4.96 15.29 14.66
C GLU A 249 -3.82 15.05 13.68
N LYS A 250 -2.94 14.07 13.96
CA LYS A 250 -1.91 13.64 13.01
C LYS A 250 -2.53 13.17 11.69
N TYR A 251 -3.62 12.42 11.73
CA TYR A 251 -4.29 11.92 10.53
C TYR A 251 -5.00 13.01 9.72
N ARG A 252 -5.53 14.05 10.38
CA ARG A 252 -6.06 15.25 9.71
C ARG A 252 -4.95 16.04 9.00
N LYS A 253 -3.79 16.19 9.64
CA LYS A 253 -2.62 16.82 9.00
C LYS A 253 -2.15 16.05 7.77
N ILE A 254 -2.09 14.72 7.87
CA ILE A 254 -1.78 13.86 6.72
C ILE A 254 -2.82 14.04 5.60
N LEU A 255 -4.11 14.10 5.93
CA LEU A 255 -5.16 14.35 4.93
C LEU A 255 -4.94 15.69 4.21
N ALA A 256 -4.59 16.75 4.95
CA ALA A 256 -4.23 18.04 4.36
C ALA A 256 -2.99 17.95 3.44
N GLU A 257 -1.97 17.17 3.83
CA GLU A 257 -0.79 16.91 2.99
C GLU A 257 -1.15 16.17 1.69
N ILE A 258 -2.01 15.15 1.76
CA ILE A 258 -2.46 14.40 0.58
C ILE A 258 -3.14 15.32 -0.44
N LYS A 259 -3.96 16.26 0.04
CA LYS A 259 -4.76 17.17 -0.78
C LYS A 259 -3.97 18.26 -1.50
N GLN A 260 -2.70 18.47 -1.16
CA GLN A 260 -1.91 19.56 -1.75
C GLN A 260 -1.87 19.47 -3.28
N GLY A 261 -2.10 20.59 -3.97
CA GLY A 261 -2.14 20.63 -5.44
C GLY A 261 -3.48 20.23 -6.07
N LEU A 262 -4.48 19.77 -5.30
CA LEU A 262 -5.85 19.68 -5.79
C LEU A 262 -6.42 21.08 -6.06
N PRO A 263 -7.33 21.24 -7.05
CA PRO A 263 -8.06 22.48 -7.24
C PRO A 263 -8.99 22.76 -6.05
N GLU A 264 -9.30 24.03 -5.80
CA GLU A 264 -10.05 24.47 -4.59
C GLU A 264 -11.39 23.75 -4.43
N ASP A 265 -12.15 23.61 -5.52
CA ASP A 265 -13.43 22.91 -5.55
C ASP A 265 -13.33 21.44 -5.14
N ALA A 266 -12.21 20.76 -5.46
CA ALA A 266 -11.97 19.38 -5.05
C ALA A 266 -11.47 19.24 -3.61
N GLN A 267 -10.89 20.29 -3.03
CA GLN A 267 -10.44 20.28 -1.64
C GLN A 267 -11.62 20.31 -0.66
N ASP A 268 -12.66 21.08 -0.99
CA ASP A 268 -13.83 21.27 -0.13
C ASP A 268 -14.75 20.04 -0.05
N VAL A 269 -14.72 19.18 -1.07
CA VAL A 269 -15.51 17.93 -1.13
C VAL A 269 -15.11 16.94 -0.03
N ILE A 270 -13.87 17.01 0.46
CA ILE A 270 -13.36 16.08 1.47
C ILE A 270 -13.03 16.92 2.69
N SER A 271 -13.90 16.97 3.69
CA SER A 271 -13.65 17.79 4.89
C SER A 271 -12.65 17.10 5.82
N ASN A 272 -11.79 17.88 6.50
CA ASN A 272 -10.88 17.31 7.51
C ASN A 272 -11.64 16.79 8.75
N GLU A 273 -12.85 17.31 8.97
CA GLU A 273 -13.78 16.90 10.02
C GLU A 273 -14.48 15.55 9.74
N GLU A 274 -14.28 14.96 8.55
CA GLU A 274 -14.74 13.60 8.23
C GLU A 274 -13.90 12.52 8.93
N ILE A 275 -12.64 12.82 9.28
CA ILE A 275 -11.85 12.01 10.19
C ILE A 275 -12.39 12.26 11.60
N SER A 276 -13.35 11.42 11.95
CA SER A 276 -14.11 11.53 13.18
C SER A 276 -13.57 10.56 14.21
N ASN A 277 -13.47 11.06 15.45
CA ASN A 277 -13.20 10.24 16.61
C ASN A 277 -14.46 10.19 17.47
N PRO A 278 -15.61 9.69 16.94
CA PRO A 278 -16.87 9.79 17.64
C PRO A 278 -16.69 9.22 19.04
N SER A 279 -16.79 10.15 19.99
CA SER A 279 -16.75 10.02 21.43
C SER A 279 -17.85 9.12 21.99
N SER A 280 -18.83 8.78 21.16
CA SER A 280 -19.97 7.96 21.49
C SER A 280 -19.73 6.51 21.09
N GLY A 281 -19.23 5.71 22.03
CA GLY A 281 -19.44 4.27 21.96
C GLY A 281 -20.94 3.95 21.84
N PRO A 282 -21.33 2.72 21.46
CA PRO A 282 -22.74 2.34 21.41
C PRO A 282 -23.40 2.57 22.77
N CYS A 283 -24.66 3.02 22.82
CA CYS A 283 -25.43 3.04 24.07
C CYS A 283 -25.74 1.61 24.50
N TYR A 284 -24.76 0.92 25.11
CA TYR A 284 -24.75 -0.52 25.35
C TYR A 284 -26.07 -1.07 25.90
N VAL A 285 -26.63 -0.45 26.95
CA VAL A 285 -27.91 -0.91 27.56
C VAL A 285 -29.08 -0.71 26.59
N ALA A 286 -29.16 0.45 25.94
CA ALA A 286 -30.27 0.77 25.05
C ALA A 286 -30.24 -0.12 23.79
N THR A 287 -29.06 -0.33 23.21
CA THR A 287 -28.88 -1.23 22.06
C THR A 287 -29.25 -2.67 22.42
N ALA A 288 -28.88 -3.16 23.61
CA ALA A 288 -29.24 -4.52 24.06
C ALA A 288 -30.75 -4.71 24.28
N VAL A 289 -31.44 -3.64 24.72
CA VAL A 289 -32.87 -3.64 25.03
C VAL A 289 -33.74 -3.48 23.79
N TYR A 290 -33.37 -2.55 22.89
CA TYR A 290 -34.15 -2.25 21.69
C TYR A 290 -33.72 -3.05 20.46
N GLY A 291 -32.55 -3.68 20.50
CA GLY A 291 -32.07 -4.60 19.47
C GLY A 291 -31.43 -3.94 18.24
N SER A 292 -31.46 -2.61 18.13
CA SER A 292 -30.80 -1.86 17.06
C SER A 292 -30.16 -0.59 17.61
N TYR A 293 -29.02 -0.20 17.04
CA TYR A 293 -28.41 1.12 17.28
C TYR A 293 -29.17 2.24 16.55
N ASP A 294 -29.84 1.87 15.46
CA ASP A 294 -30.56 2.74 14.55
C ASP A 294 -32.06 2.51 14.69
N CYS A 295 -32.61 2.96 15.81
CA CYS A 295 -34.05 2.98 16.04
C CYS A 295 -34.48 4.24 16.81
N PRO A 296 -35.77 4.65 16.72
CA PRO A 296 -36.27 5.90 17.29
C PRO A 296 -35.92 6.12 18.77
N GLN A 297 -36.02 5.06 19.58
CA GLN A 297 -35.74 5.10 21.01
C GLN A 297 -34.26 5.38 21.29
N VAL A 298 -33.36 4.73 20.54
CA VAL A 298 -31.91 4.90 20.71
C VAL A 298 -31.45 6.24 20.16
N TRP A 299 -32.05 6.76 19.08
CA TRP A 299 -31.78 8.11 18.58
C TRP A 299 -32.15 9.18 19.62
N THR A 300 -33.32 9.06 20.26
CA THR A 300 -33.75 9.96 21.35
C THR A 300 -32.72 10.01 22.48
N LEU A 301 -32.29 8.84 22.97
CA LEU A 301 -31.34 8.72 24.08
C LEU A 301 -29.95 9.24 23.73
N ARG A 302 -29.47 8.98 22.50
CA ARG A 302 -28.19 9.51 21.99
C ARG A 302 -28.22 11.03 21.88
N ARG A 303 -29.30 11.60 21.38
CA ARG A 303 -29.48 13.06 21.29
C ARG A 303 -29.53 13.72 22.67
N PHE A 304 -30.20 13.11 23.64
CA PHE A 304 -30.21 13.59 25.03
C PHE A 304 -28.83 13.49 25.70
N ARG A 305 -28.11 12.38 25.48
CA ARG A 305 -26.71 12.24 25.92
C ARG A 305 -25.86 13.39 25.39
N ASP A 306 -26.01 13.69 24.10
CA ASP A 306 -25.11 14.58 23.39
C ASP A 306 -25.36 16.08 23.62
N TYR A 307 -26.62 16.49 23.71
CA TYR A 307 -26.99 17.92 23.84
C TYR A 307 -27.41 18.32 25.24
N THR A 308 -27.61 17.37 26.15
CA THR A 308 -28.03 17.68 27.53
C THR A 308 -27.03 17.16 28.55
N LEU A 309 -26.71 15.86 28.53
CA LEU A 309 -25.80 15.31 29.54
C LEU A 309 -24.36 15.80 29.34
N ALA A 310 -23.85 15.78 28.12
CA ALA A 310 -22.47 16.15 27.85
C ALA A 310 -22.14 17.62 28.12
N GLU A 311 -23.12 18.52 28.06
CA GLU A 311 -22.99 19.96 28.35
C GLU A 311 -22.83 20.28 29.84
N SER A 312 -23.12 19.31 30.73
CA SER A 312 -23.06 19.50 32.18
C SER A 312 -21.97 18.67 32.82
N TRP A 313 -21.26 19.21 33.82
CA TRP A 313 -20.19 18.48 34.51
C TRP A 313 -20.66 17.14 35.10
N LEU A 314 -21.84 17.13 35.74
CA LEU A 314 -22.44 15.91 36.29
C LEU A 314 -22.82 14.91 35.19
N GLY A 315 -23.38 15.38 34.08
CA GLY A 315 -23.74 14.52 32.96
C GLY A 315 -22.52 13.95 32.25
N SER A 316 -21.43 14.72 32.09
CA SER A 316 -20.16 14.18 31.56
C SER A 316 -19.57 13.09 32.48
N LEU A 317 -19.66 13.25 33.80
CA LEU A 317 -19.22 12.22 34.76
C LEU A 317 -20.11 10.96 34.66
N PHE A 318 -21.42 11.14 34.56
CA PHE A 318 -22.36 10.04 34.33
C PHE A 318 -22.04 9.27 33.05
N ILE A 319 -21.77 9.97 31.94
CA ILE A 319 -21.40 9.35 30.66
C ILE A 319 -20.15 8.49 30.83
N LYS A 320 -19.10 8.99 31.51
CA LYS A 320 -17.88 8.22 31.75
C LYS A 320 -18.16 6.93 32.54
N ILE A 321 -18.95 7.03 33.62
CA ILE A 321 -19.33 5.88 34.45
C ILE A 321 -20.17 4.89 33.63
N TYR A 322 -21.16 5.39 32.88
CA TYR A 322 -22.00 4.59 32.01
C TYR A 322 -21.16 3.80 31.02
N TYR A 323 -20.24 4.43 30.29
CA TYR A 323 -19.39 3.73 29.32
C TYR A 323 -18.36 2.80 29.96
N SER A 324 -18.03 3.00 31.25
CA SER A 324 -17.14 2.11 31.99
C SER A 324 -17.85 0.85 32.49
N ILE A 325 -19.14 0.94 32.84
CA ILE A 325 -19.89 -0.14 33.52
C ILE A 325 -20.87 -0.86 32.58
N SER A 326 -21.54 -0.12 31.71
CA SER A 326 -22.63 -0.64 30.88
C SER A 326 -22.25 -1.79 29.95
N PRO A 327 -21.03 -1.87 29.34
CA PRO A 327 -20.67 -3.02 28.51
C PRO A 327 -20.67 -4.32 29.31
N THR A 328 -20.12 -4.29 30.54
CA THR A 328 -20.04 -5.44 31.44
C THR A 328 -21.43 -5.89 31.90
N LEU A 329 -22.27 -4.94 32.29
CA LEU A 329 -23.64 -5.21 32.73
C LEU A 329 -24.47 -5.88 31.62
N VAL A 330 -24.36 -5.36 30.40
CA VAL A 330 -25.06 -5.88 29.22
C VAL A 330 -24.51 -7.24 28.80
N HIS A 331 -23.21 -7.50 28.95
CA HIS A 331 -22.67 -8.82 28.64
C HIS A 331 -23.26 -9.90 29.57
N TRP A 332 -23.36 -9.62 30.86
CA TRP A 332 -23.79 -10.60 31.86
C TRP A 332 -25.30 -10.84 31.81
N PHE A 333 -26.07 -9.77 31.59
CA PHE A 333 -27.53 -9.82 31.75
C PHE A 333 -28.30 -9.44 30.49
N GLY A 334 -27.67 -8.82 29.49
CA GLY A 334 -28.33 -8.26 28.31
C GLY A 334 -29.10 -9.26 27.45
N ASN A 335 -28.74 -10.54 27.49
CA ASN A 335 -29.48 -11.61 26.80
C ASN A 335 -30.60 -12.23 27.63
N THR A 336 -30.69 -11.91 28.92
CA THR A 336 -31.74 -12.43 29.81
C THR A 336 -33.04 -11.66 29.63
N SER A 337 -34.17 -12.37 29.63
CA SER A 337 -35.50 -11.79 29.43
C SER A 337 -35.84 -10.76 30.51
N TRP A 338 -35.48 -11.04 31.76
CA TRP A 338 -35.78 -10.14 32.89
C TRP A 338 -35.02 -8.81 32.77
N PHE A 339 -33.75 -8.82 32.34
CA PHE A 339 -32.98 -7.60 32.13
C PHE A 339 -33.60 -6.74 31.04
N LYS A 340 -33.94 -7.35 29.90
CA LYS A 340 -34.60 -6.63 28.80
C LYS A 340 -35.92 -6.04 29.25
N THR A 341 -36.74 -6.77 30.00
CA THR A 341 -38.05 -6.28 30.48
C THR A 341 -37.90 -5.12 31.47
N ILE A 342 -37.00 -5.23 32.45
CA ILE A 342 -36.77 -4.17 33.44
C ILE A 342 -36.26 -2.90 32.75
N TRP A 343 -35.18 -3.02 31.98
CA TRP A 343 -34.57 -1.87 31.34
C TRP A 343 -35.41 -1.29 30.22
N ARG A 344 -36.20 -2.11 29.50
CA ARG A 344 -37.19 -1.61 28.52
C ARG A 344 -38.21 -0.70 29.19
N SER A 345 -38.81 -1.12 30.31
CA SER A 345 -39.79 -0.28 31.03
C SER A 345 -39.20 1.05 31.52
N LEU A 346 -37.96 1.03 32.03
CA LEU A 346 -37.26 2.25 32.46
C LEU A 346 -36.92 3.17 31.29
N LEU A 347 -36.37 2.59 30.22
CA LEU A 347 -35.95 3.34 29.04
C LEU A 347 -37.15 3.87 28.25
N ASP A 348 -38.25 3.13 28.13
CA ASP A 348 -39.47 3.59 27.44
C ASP A 348 -40.06 4.81 28.15
N LYS A 349 -40.14 4.78 29.49
CA LYS A 349 -40.59 5.94 30.29
C LYS A 349 -39.69 7.16 30.07
N LEU A 350 -38.37 6.97 30.08
CA LEU A 350 -37.41 8.03 29.82
C LEU A 350 -37.57 8.58 28.40
N VAL A 351 -37.64 7.71 27.39
CA VAL A 351 -37.83 8.10 25.98
C VAL A 351 -39.11 8.89 25.79
N ASN A 352 -40.24 8.43 26.33
CA ASN A 352 -41.52 9.15 26.23
C ASN A 352 -41.43 10.54 26.86
N THR A 353 -40.86 10.63 28.06
CA THR A 353 -40.67 11.92 28.76
C THR A 353 -39.77 12.87 27.96
N LEU A 354 -38.71 12.36 27.32
CA LEU A 354 -37.81 13.15 26.50
C LEU A 354 -38.48 13.63 25.21
N ASN A 355 -39.27 12.76 24.56
CA ASN A 355 -40.04 13.11 23.37
C ASN A 355 -41.09 14.19 23.68
N GLU A 356 -41.81 14.08 24.80
CA GLU A 356 -42.76 15.11 25.26
C GLU A 356 -42.08 16.45 25.54
N ARG A 357 -40.80 16.42 25.95
CA ARG A 357 -39.96 17.61 26.15
C ARG A 357 -39.30 18.11 24.86
N GLY A 358 -39.63 17.54 23.71
CA GLY A 358 -39.17 17.98 22.40
C GLY A 358 -37.85 17.37 21.92
N VAL A 359 -37.34 16.31 22.55
CA VAL A 359 -36.20 15.55 21.99
C VAL A 359 -36.69 14.69 20.84
N GLU A 360 -36.17 14.90 19.64
CA GLU A 360 -36.59 14.17 18.45
C GLU A 360 -36.15 12.69 18.48
N ASN A 361 -37.03 11.83 17.98
CA ASN A 361 -36.81 10.39 17.79
C ASN A 361 -36.55 10.01 16.31
N THR A 362 -36.15 10.98 15.49
CA THR A 362 -35.82 10.81 14.07
C THR A 362 -34.35 10.40 13.89
N PRO A 363 -33.96 9.90 12.71
CA PRO A 363 -32.56 9.55 12.42
C PRO A 363 -31.59 10.66 12.83
N TYR A 364 -30.56 10.27 13.59
CA TYR A 364 -29.67 11.17 14.28
C TYR A 364 -28.22 10.76 14.08
N GLN A 365 -27.35 11.73 13.79
CA GLN A 365 -25.90 11.55 13.78
C GLN A 365 -25.32 12.05 15.11
N ASP A 366 -24.51 11.22 15.77
CA ASP A 366 -23.92 11.58 17.07
C ASP A 366 -23.15 12.90 16.99
N ARG A 367 -23.26 13.70 18.05
CA ARG A 367 -22.54 14.95 18.16
C ARG A 367 -21.05 14.64 18.26
N LYS A 368 -20.27 15.28 17.40
CA LYS A 368 -18.81 15.27 17.46
C LYS A 368 -18.40 16.15 18.64
N PHE A 369 -17.82 15.56 19.69
CA PHE A 369 -17.20 16.32 20.79
C PHE A 369 -15.77 16.71 20.43
#